data_AF-A0A2E5BTP5-F1
#
_entry.id   AF-A0A2E5BTP5-F1
#
_cell.length_a   1.000
_cell.length_b   1.000
_cell.length_c   1.000
_cell.angle_alpha   90.00
_cell.angle_beta   90.00
_cell.angle_gamma   90.00
#
_symmetry.space_group_name_H-M   'P 1'
#
loop_
_entity.id
_entity.type
_entity.pdbx_description
1 polymer ?
#
loop_
_entity_poly.entity_id
_entity_poly.type
_entity_poly.pdbx_seq_one_letter_code
_entity_poly.pdbx_strand_id
1 'polypeptide(L)'
;MAAEKPQDIDLAPLSFLIVDDNQHMIFILRELLRAFGASQIHEARDAADAFELVRSVKIDFAIVDFLMEPLDGLDFTRLTRTASDSANKTMPIILLTAHTERSKIYAARDAGASDVVRKPVSAQVLYQRIQTILQADRKFVADRKYVGPCRRRRAMPINGQDRRKHEGAS
;
A
#
# COMPACT_ATOMS: atom_id res chain seq x y z
N MET A 1 32.41 -12.63 -0.39
CA MET A 1 31.20 -13.48 -0.25
C MET A 1 30.03 -12.68 -0.82
N ALA A 2 29.46 -13.10 -1.95
CA ALA A 2 28.26 -12.47 -2.48
C ALA A 2 27.09 -12.82 -1.55
N ALA A 3 26.36 -11.82 -1.05
CA ALA A 3 25.11 -12.07 -0.35
C ALA A 3 24.15 -12.77 -1.31
N GLU A 4 23.63 -13.94 -0.94
CA GLU A 4 22.54 -14.59 -1.69
C GLU A 4 21.39 -13.59 -1.82
N LYS A 5 20.92 -13.38 -3.06
CA LYS A 5 19.71 -12.58 -3.26
C LYS A 5 18.58 -13.32 -2.53
N PRO A 6 17.80 -12.63 -1.67
CA PRO A 6 16.64 -13.25 -1.06
C PRO A 6 15.74 -13.80 -2.17
N GLN A 7 15.27 -15.03 -2.00
CA GLN A 7 14.33 -15.63 -2.93
C GLN A 7 13.05 -14.79 -2.98
N ASP A 8 12.51 -14.60 -4.19
CA ASP A 8 11.23 -13.93 -4.38
C ASP A 8 10.13 -14.72 -3.66
N ILE A 9 9.17 -14.00 -3.08
CA ILE A 9 7.99 -14.57 -2.44
C ILE A 9 7.08 -15.13 -3.52
N ASP A 10 6.64 -16.37 -3.34
CA ASP A 10 5.61 -16.98 -4.19
C ASP A 10 4.28 -16.25 -4.01
N LEU A 11 3.70 -15.78 -5.12
CA LEU A 11 2.43 -15.05 -5.15
C LEU A 11 1.22 -15.98 -5.26
N ALA A 12 1.41 -17.26 -5.61
CA ALA A 12 0.33 -18.21 -5.78
C ALA A 12 -0.59 -18.37 -4.56
N PRO A 13 -0.11 -18.41 -3.30
CA PRO A 13 -0.96 -18.56 -2.12
C PRO A 13 -1.59 -17.25 -1.63
N LEU A 14 -1.28 -16.10 -2.24
CA LEU A 14 -1.72 -14.79 -1.78
C LEU A 14 -2.98 -14.33 -2.50
N SER A 15 -3.89 -13.72 -1.75
CA SER A 15 -5.09 -13.06 -2.28
C SER A 15 -4.82 -11.58 -2.58
N PHE A 16 -4.97 -11.19 -3.85
CA PHE A 16 -4.80 -9.82 -4.32
C PHE A 16 -6.15 -9.13 -4.54
N LEU A 17 -6.20 -7.83 -4.27
CA LEU A 17 -7.31 -6.96 -4.62
C LEU A 17 -6.84 -5.88 -5.61
N ILE A 18 -7.54 -5.73 -6.73
CA ILE A 18 -7.40 -4.62 -7.67
C ILE A 18 -8.61 -3.71 -7.51
N VAL A 19 -8.39 -2.41 -7.30
CA VAL A 19 -9.45 -1.41 -7.24
C VAL A 19 -9.14 -0.30 -8.24
N ASP A 20 -9.93 -0.18 -9.29
CA ASP A 20 -9.75 0.83 -10.34
C ASP A 20 -11.09 1.00 -11.07
N ASP A 21 -11.54 2.22 -11.34
CA ASP A 21 -12.81 2.47 -12.04
C ASP A 21 -12.70 2.16 -13.55
N ASN A 22 -11.49 2.06 -14.07
CA ASN A 22 -11.20 1.73 -15.46
C ASN A 22 -11.03 0.21 -15.65
N GLN A 23 -12.02 -0.42 -16.28
CA GLN A 23 -12.01 -1.86 -16.58
C GLN A 23 -10.80 -2.32 -17.41
N HIS A 24 -10.27 -1.47 -18.30
CA HIS A 24 -9.08 -1.82 -19.07
C HIS A 24 -7.84 -1.90 -18.17
N MET A 25 -7.75 -1.01 -17.17
CA MET A 25 -6.67 -1.04 -16.19
C MET A 25 -6.78 -2.27 -15.28
N ILE A 26 -7.99 -2.59 -14.80
CA ILE A 26 -8.24 -3.85 -14.06
C ILE A 26 -7.75 -5.05 -14.88
N PHE A 27 -8.16 -5.15 -16.15
CA PHE A 27 -7.77 -6.25 -17.03
C PHE A 27 -6.24 -6.36 -17.14
N ILE A 28 -5.54 -5.26 -17.41
CA ILE A 28 -4.08 -5.24 -17.53
C ILE A 28 -3.42 -5.69 -16.22
N LEU A 29 -3.84 -5.14 -15.08
CA LEU A 29 -3.27 -5.49 -13.78
C LEU A 29 -3.51 -6.95 -13.42
N ARG A 30 -4.70 -7.50 -13.71
CA ARG A 30 -5.00 -8.92 -13.51
C ARG A 30 -4.07 -9.80 -14.34
N GLU A 31 -3.90 -9.50 -15.62
CA GLU A 31 -3.02 -10.30 -16.49
C GLU A 31 -1.55 -10.22 -16.04
N LEU A 32 -1.10 -9.06 -15.56
CA LEU A 32 0.22 -8.93 -14.95
C LEU A 32 0.36 -9.78 -13.69
N LEU A 33 -0.60 -9.71 -12.77
CA LEU A 33 -0.58 -10.52 -11.55
C LEU A 33 -0.58 -12.03 -11.85
N ARG A 34 -1.38 -12.48 -12.82
CA ARG A 34 -1.38 -13.87 -13.29
C ARG A 34 -0.02 -14.27 -13.87
N ALA A 35 0.58 -13.41 -14.69
CA ALA A 35 1.92 -13.65 -15.23
C ALA A 35 3.00 -13.72 -14.14
N PHE A 36 2.78 -13.06 -12.99
CA PHE A 36 3.64 -13.15 -11.82
C PHE A 36 3.34 -14.36 -10.92
N GLY A 37 2.34 -15.19 -11.26
CA GLY A 37 1.98 -16.40 -10.53
C GLY A 37 0.86 -16.24 -9.51
N ALA A 38 0.23 -15.06 -9.38
CA ALA A 38 -0.91 -14.90 -8.48
C ALA A 38 -2.14 -15.66 -8.98
N SER A 39 -2.74 -16.46 -8.10
CA SER A 39 -3.90 -17.30 -8.44
C SER A 39 -5.23 -16.72 -7.95
N GLN A 40 -5.21 -15.99 -6.84
CA GLN A 40 -6.39 -15.40 -6.19
C GLN A 40 -6.39 -13.89 -6.41
N ILE A 41 -7.24 -13.42 -7.33
CA ILE A 41 -7.35 -12.00 -7.69
C ILE A 41 -8.81 -11.59 -7.61
N HIS A 42 -9.07 -10.59 -6.78
CA HIS A 42 -10.35 -9.94 -6.60
C HIS A 42 -10.32 -8.57 -7.28
N GLU A 43 -11.44 -8.16 -7.85
CA GLU A 43 -11.58 -6.91 -8.60
C GLU A 43 -12.72 -6.09 -8.00
N ALA A 44 -12.50 -4.79 -7.83
CA ALA A 44 -13.51 -3.82 -7.44
C ALA A 44 -13.38 -2.59 -8.34
N ARG A 45 -14.51 -1.91 -8.56
CA ARG A 45 -14.58 -0.72 -9.43
C ARG A 45 -14.64 0.59 -8.68
N ASP A 46 -14.90 0.51 -7.38
CA ASP A 46 -14.94 1.64 -6.48
C ASP A 46 -14.53 1.20 -5.07
N ALA A 47 -14.41 2.18 -4.17
CA ALA A 47 -14.02 1.92 -2.80
C ALA A 47 -15.07 1.12 -2.01
N ALA A 48 -16.36 1.25 -2.33
CA ALA A 48 -17.44 0.60 -1.59
C ALA A 48 -17.41 -0.92 -1.82
N ASP A 49 -17.34 -1.34 -3.08
CA ASP A 49 -17.17 -2.74 -3.46
C ASP A 49 -15.88 -3.32 -2.87
N ALA A 50 -14.79 -2.55 -2.89
CA ALA A 50 -13.52 -2.94 -2.31
C ALA A 50 -13.61 -3.15 -0.78
N PHE A 51 -14.39 -2.34 -0.06
CA PHE A 51 -14.61 -2.52 1.37
C PHE A 51 -15.38 -3.79 1.69
N GLU A 52 -16.42 -4.11 0.93
CA GLU A 52 -17.18 -5.34 1.11
C GLU A 52 -16.30 -6.58 0.86
N LEU A 53 -15.41 -6.52 -0.13
CA LEU A 53 -14.41 -7.58 -0.36
C LEU A 53 -13.44 -7.71 0.83
N VAL A 54 -12.86 -6.61 1.31
CA VAL A 54 -11.92 -6.65 2.46
C VAL A 54 -12.60 -7.16 3.75
N ARG A 55 -13.91 -6.99 3.90
CA ARG A 55 -14.70 -7.53 5.02
C ARG A 55 -15.02 -9.02 4.87
N SER A 56 -15.26 -9.47 3.64
CA SER A 56 -15.76 -10.82 3.36
C SER A 56 -14.65 -11.85 3.11
N VAL A 57 -13.52 -11.42 2.54
CA VAL A 57 -12.39 -12.28 2.20
C VAL A 57 -11.09 -11.70 2.76
N LYS A 58 -10.16 -12.60 3.10
CA LYS A 58 -8.82 -12.18 3.49
C LYS A 58 -8.05 -11.75 2.24
N ILE A 59 -7.71 -10.46 2.17
CA ILE A 59 -6.85 -9.91 1.12
C ILE A 59 -5.44 -9.71 1.68
N ASP A 60 -4.42 -10.27 1.04
CA ASP A 60 -3.02 -10.15 1.47
C ASP A 60 -2.32 -8.93 0.85
N PHE A 61 -2.81 -8.40 -0.27
CA PHE A 61 -2.23 -7.24 -0.95
C PHE A 61 -3.26 -6.51 -1.81
N ALA A 62 -3.25 -5.17 -1.80
CA ALA A 62 -4.12 -4.37 -2.67
C ALA A 62 -3.34 -3.43 -3.59
N ILE A 63 -3.80 -3.33 -4.83
CA ILE A 63 -3.38 -2.35 -5.84
C ILE A 63 -4.61 -1.47 -6.12
N VAL A 64 -4.51 -0.19 -5.82
CA VAL A 64 -5.65 0.72 -5.79
C VAL A 64 -5.34 1.95 -6.63
N ASP A 65 -6.27 2.37 -7.48
CA ASP A 65 -6.14 3.65 -8.17
C ASP A 65 -6.25 4.81 -7.19
N PHE A 66 -5.44 5.82 -7.38
CA PHE A 66 -5.46 7.01 -6.55
C PHE A 66 -6.72 7.82 -6.80
N LEU A 67 -7.14 7.97 -8.05
CA LEU A 67 -8.28 8.79 -8.44
C LEU A 67 -9.46 7.89 -8.81
N MET A 68 -10.51 7.91 -7.99
CA MET A 68 -11.78 7.24 -8.24
C MET A 68 -12.89 8.09 -7.64
N GLU A 69 -14.11 7.95 -8.16
CA GLU A 69 -15.30 8.60 -7.61
C GLU A 69 -16.32 7.54 -7.15
N PRO A 70 -17.14 7.83 -6.12
CA PRO A 70 -17.16 9.06 -5.31
C PRO A 70 -16.08 9.09 -4.21
N LEU A 71 -15.46 7.95 -3.91
CA LEU A 71 -14.39 7.82 -2.91
C LEU A 71 -13.09 7.45 -3.61
N ASP A 72 -12.03 8.21 -3.30
CA ASP A 72 -10.73 8.03 -3.93
C ASP A 72 -9.90 6.94 -3.23
N GLY A 73 -8.74 6.61 -3.82
CA GLY A 73 -7.85 5.59 -3.25
C GLY A 73 -7.23 5.99 -1.90
N LEU A 74 -7.10 7.28 -1.61
CA LEU A 74 -6.62 7.76 -0.31
C LEU A 74 -7.66 7.50 0.77
N ASP A 75 -8.92 7.78 0.49
CA ASP A 75 -10.03 7.56 1.40
C ASP A 75 -10.23 6.07 1.66
N PHE A 76 -10.16 5.24 0.61
CA PHE A 76 -10.13 3.79 0.76
C PHE A 76 -8.98 3.33 1.67
N THR A 77 -7.77 3.87 1.46
CA THR A 77 -6.60 3.52 2.28
C THR A 77 -6.83 3.93 3.74
N ARG A 78 -7.28 5.16 4.00
CA ARG A 78 -7.52 5.66 5.37
C ARG A 78 -8.54 4.81 6.10
N LEU A 79 -9.70 4.57 5.48
CA LEU A 79 -10.77 3.78 6.05
C LEU A 79 -10.31 2.34 6.32
N THR A 80 -9.54 1.71 5.42
CA THR A 80 -8.95 0.38 5.65
C THR A 80 -8.04 0.36 6.89
N ARG A 81 -7.33 1.46 7.19
CA ARG A 81 -6.47 1.56 8.37
C ARG A 81 -7.22 1.87 9.66
N THR A 82 -8.28 2.67 9.61
CA THR A 82 -8.91 3.24 10.82
C THR A 82 -10.22 2.57 11.21
N ALA A 83 -10.98 2.01 10.26
CA ALA A 83 -12.31 1.45 10.53
C ALA A 83 -12.24 0.37 11.60
N SER A 84 -13.16 0.41 12.56
CA SER A 84 -13.17 -0.50 13.72
C SER A 84 -13.37 -1.95 13.31
N ASP A 85 -14.10 -2.17 12.22
CA ASP A 85 -14.46 -3.44 11.61
C ASP A 85 -13.52 -3.85 10.46
N SER A 86 -12.48 -3.06 10.17
CA SER A 86 -11.46 -3.48 9.21
C SER A 86 -10.66 -4.66 9.78
N ALA A 87 -10.89 -5.84 9.20
CA ALA A 87 -10.21 -7.07 9.58
C ALA A 87 -8.73 -7.06 9.21
N ASN A 88 -8.30 -6.22 8.26
CA ASN A 88 -6.94 -6.22 7.74
C ASN A 88 -6.27 -4.83 7.68
N LYS A 89 -6.15 -4.20 8.86
CA LYS A 89 -5.47 -2.91 9.03
C LYS A 89 -3.99 -2.92 8.64
N THR A 90 -3.40 -4.10 8.45
CA THR A 90 -2.00 -4.28 8.06
C THR A 90 -1.81 -4.74 6.62
N MET A 91 -2.89 -4.86 5.83
CA MET A 91 -2.80 -5.22 4.42
C MET A 91 -1.94 -4.21 3.66
N PRO A 92 -0.86 -4.60 2.97
CA PRO A 92 -0.12 -3.69 2.12
C PRO A 92 -0.99 -3.13 0.98
N ILE A 93 -0.89 -1.82 0.74
CA ILE A 93 -1.63 -1.10 -0.31
C ILE A 93 -0.64 -0.33 -1.18
N ILE A 94 -0.61 -0.59 -2.49
CA ILE A 94 0.04 0.29 -3.47
C ILE A 94 -1.03 1.21 -4.07
N LEU A 95 -0.76 2.52 -4.07
CA LEU A 95 -1.55 3.47 -4.85
C LEU A 95 -0.93 3.69 -6.22
N LEU A 96 -1.71 3.51 -7.29
CA LEU A 96 -1.34 3.86 -8.65
C LEU A 96 -1.84 5.27 -8.96
N THR A 97 -1.01 6.15 -9.50
CA THR A 97 -1.40 7.55 -9.76
C THR A 97 -0.90 8.06 -11.11
N ALA A 98 -1.70 8.84 -11.82
CA ALA A 98 -1.24 9.58 -13.00
C ALA A 98 -0.23 10.70 -12.66
N HIS A 99 -0.28 11.23 -11.43
CA HIS A 99 0.50 12.38 -10.98
C HIS A 99 1.34 12.07 -9.74
N THR A 100 2.64 12.40 -9.79
CA THR A 100 3.61 12.15 -8.71
C THR A 100 4.08 13.44 -8.03
N GLU A 101 3.15 14.38 -7.87
CA GLU A 101 3.42 15.57 -7.07
C GLU A 101 3.77 15.19 -5.64
N ARG A 102 4.70 15.93 -5.03
CA ARG A 102 5.16 15.65 -3.65
C ARG A 102 4.00 15.63 -2.66
N SER A 103 3.04 16.55 -2.82
CA SER A 103 1.81 16.64 -2.00
C SER A 103 1.03 15.32 -1.98
N LYS A 104 0.79 14.71 -3.15
CA LYS A 104 0.08 13.42 -3.29
C LYS A 104 0.84 12.27 -2.65
N ILE A 105 2.17 12.25 -2.79
CA ILE A 105 3.02 11.23 -2.15
C ILE A 105 2.95 11.35 -0.63
N TYR A 106 2.99 12.57 -0.09
CA TYR A 106 2.85 12.80 1.35
C TYR A 106 1.46 12.37 1.86
N ALA A 107 0.40 12.75 1.15
CA ALA A 107 -0.97 12.36 1.50
C ALA A 107 -1.16 10.84 1.51
N ALA A 108 -0.63 10.12 0.51
CA ALA A 108 -0.64 8.66 0.44
C ALA A 108 0.10 8.00 1.62
N ARG A 109 1.28 8.52 1.95
CA ARG A 109 2.05 8.03 3.10
C ARG A 109 1.30 8.25 4.41
N ASP A 110 0.67 9.41 4.56
CA ASP A 110 -0.09 9.75 5.76
C ASP A 110 -1.38 8.95 5.89
N ALA A 111 -2.02 8.60 4.77
CA ALA A 111 -3.12 7.65 4.72
C ALA A 111 -2.72 6.22 5.12
N GLY A 112 -1.42 5.88 5.08
CA GLY A 112 -0.92 4.55 5.43
C GLY A 112 -0.72 3.61 4.23
N ALA A 113 -0.55 4.17 3.03
CA ALA A 113 -0.14 3.39 1.85
C ALA A 113 1.28 2.81 2.03
N SER A 114 1.50 1.63 1.47
CA SER A 114 2.80 0.94 1.52
C SER A 114 3.80 1.52 0.52
N ASP A 115 3.31 1.92 -0.65
CA ASP A 115 4.06 2.59 -1.72
C ASP A 115 3.12 3.36 -2.67
N VAL A 116 3.68 4.22 -3.52
CA VAL A 116 2.96 4.96 -4.57
C VAL A 116 3.72 4.80 -5.88
N VAL A 117 3.01 4.39 -6.93
CA VAL A 117 3.58 4.10 -8.25
C VAL A 117 2.90 4.93 -9.32
N ARG A 118 3.69 5.51 -10.23
CA ARG A 118 3.16 6.32 -11.32
C ARG A 118 2.60 5.43 -12.44
N LYS A 119 1.42 5.78 -12.98
CA LYS A 119 0.87 5.26 -14.23
C LYS A 119 1.53 5.98 -15.44
N PRO A 120 1.85 5.28 -16.55
CA PRO A 120 1.75 3.83 -16.74
C PRO A 120 2.84 3.08 -15.95
N VAL A 121 2.48 1.93 -15.37
CA VAL A 121 3.42 1.08 -14.63
C VAL A 121 3.88 -0.06 -15.53
N SER A 122 5.19 -0.31 -15.59
CA SER A 122 5.73 -1.48 -16.28
C SER A 122 5.60 -2.74 -15.43
N ALA A 123 5.46 -3.89 -16.07
CA ALA A 123 5.38 -5.20 -15.40
C ALA A 123 6.53 -5.39 -14.40
N GLN A 124 7.76 -5.09 -14.83
CA GLN A 124 8.95 -5.22 -14.00
C GLN A 124 8.90 -4.33 -12.75
N VAL A 125 8.48 -3.06 -12.90
CA VAL A 125 8.38 -2.14 -11.76
C VAL A 125 7.31 -2.61 -10.79
N LEU A 126 6.14 -3.01 -11.28
CA LEU A 126 5.04 -3.50 -10.43
C LEU A 126 5.48 -4.74 -9.64
N TYR A 127 6.07 -5.73 -10.32
CA TYR A 127 6.58 -6.95 -9.71
C TYR A 127 7.62 -6.66 -8.61
N GLN A 128 8.61 -5.81 -8.93
CA GLN A 128 9.63 -5.42 -7.96
C GLN A 128 9.05 -4.72 -6.73
N ARG A 129 8.03 -3.87 -6.90
CA ARG A 129 7.36 -3.21 -5.76
C ARG A 129 6.59 -4.20 -4.90
N ILE A 130 5.84 -5.12 -5.51
CA ILE A 130 5.10 -6.17 -4.79
C ILE A 130 6.09 -7.01 -3.96
N GLN A 131 7.14 -7.55 -4.58
CA GLN A 131 8.16 -8.35 -3.90
C GLN A 131 8.83 -7.57 -2.76
N THR A 132 9.27 -6.34 -3.02
CA THR A 132 9.92 -5.49 -2.01
C THR A 132 9.03 -5.21 -0.79
N ILE A 133 7.72 -5.09 -1.00
CA ILE A 133 6.76 -4.83 0.07
C ILE A 133 6.43 -6.11 0.83
N LEU A 134 6.23 -7.24 0.15
CA LEU A 134 5.95 -8.53 0.78
C LEU A 134 7.15 -9.04 1.59
N GLN A 135 8.38 -8.87 1.10
CA GLN A 135 9.62 -9.24 1.81
C GLN A 135 9.93 -8.29 2.96
N ALA A 136 9.35 -7.10 2.96
CA ALA A 136 9.51 -6.19 4.07
C ALA A 136 8.70 -6.74 5.25
N ASP A 137 9.36 -7.39 6.20
CA ASP A 137 8.82 -7.67 7.54
C ASP A 137 8.50 -6.34 8.25
N ARG A 138 7.40 -5.69 7.82
CA ARG A 138 6.98 -4.39 8.32
C ARG A 138 6.14 -4.64 9.56
N LYS A 139 6.73 -4.38 10.72
CA LYS A 139 5.94 -4.11 11.92
C LYS A 139 5.03 -2.91 11.62
N PHE A 140 3.75 -3.17 11.44
CA PHE A 140 2.74 -2.12 11.39
C PHE A 140 2.67 -1.48 12.78
N VAL A 141 2.77 -0.16 12.81
CA VAL A 141 2.64 0.59 14.07
C VAL A 141 1.21 1.11 14.11
N ALA A 142 0.50 0.76 15.18
CA ALA A 142 -0.80 1.31 15.51
C ALA A 142 -0.62 2.31 16.66
N ASP A 143 -0.85 3.58 16.40
CA ASP A 143 -0.98 4.66 17.39
C ASP A 143 -2.39 5.28 17.23
N ARG A 144 -2.87 6.03 18.24
CA ARG A 144 -4.24 6.60 18.29
C ARG A 144 -4.63 7.45 17.07
N LYS A 145 -3.66 7.89 16.25
CA LYS A 145 -3.86 8.72 15.05
C LYS A 145 -3.32 8.12 13.74
N TYR A 146 -2.70 6.94 13.78
CA TYR A 146 -2.06 6.34 12.60
C TYR A 146 -1.97 4.82 12.72
N VAL A 147 -2.42 4.11 11.70
CA VAL A 147 -2.15 2.69 11.51
C VAL A 147 -1.52 2.52 10.15
N GLY A 148 -0.29 2.02 10.12
CA GLY A 148 0.44 1.87 8.86
C GLY A 148 1.85 1.31 9.06
N PRO A 149 2.55 1.02 7.96
CA PRO A 149 3.91 0.48 8.03
C PRO A 149 4.86 1.45 8.75
N CYS A 150 5.70 0.93 9.66
CA CYS A 150 6.65 1.75 10.41
C CYS A 150 7.49 2.65 9.48
N ARG A 151 7.43 3.98 9.71
CA ARG A 151 8.06 5.02 8.88
C ARG A 151 9.60 5.00 8.91
N ARG A 152 10.21 4.20 9.79
CA ARG A 152 11.66 4.13 10.09
C ARG A 152 12.42 3.23 9.09
N ARG A 153 12.25 3.46 7.79
CA ARG A 153 12.97 2.71 6.73
C ARG A 153 14.02 3.53 5.99
N ARG A 154 14.11 4.84 6.22
CA ARG A 154 15.25 5.65 5.78
C ARG A 154 16.02 6.07 7.01
N ALA A 155 17.28 5.64 7.12
CA ALA A 155 18.28 6.41 7.82
C ALA A 155 18.39 7.77 7.10
N MET A 156 17.47 8.69 7.38
CA MET A 156 17.82 10.09 7.32
C MET A 156 18.78 10.31 8.49
N PRO A 157 19.94 10.97 8.29
CA PRO A 157 20.76 11.37 9.42
C PRO A 157 19.84 12.12 10.37
N ILE A 158 19.84 11.66 11.62
CA ILE A 158 19.21 12.37 12.72
C ILE A 158 19.99 13.69 12.83
N ASN A 159 19.57 14.72 12.12
CA ASN A 159 19.85 16.08 12.55
C ASN A 159 18.99 16.32 13.78
N GLY A 160 19.41 15.67 14.87
CA GLY A 160 18.93 15.90 16.22
C GLY A 160 19.39 17.28 16.64
N GLN A 161 18.68 18.31 16.18
CA GLN A 161 18.42 19.42 17.08
C GLN A 161 17.28 19.00 17.97
N ASP A 162 17.69 18.37 19.06
CA ASP A 162 16.91 18.06 20.23
C ASP A 162 16.07 19.28 20.64
N ARG A 163 14.76 19.27 20.33
CA ARG A 163 13.82 20.32 20.77
C ARG A 163 13.30 20.08 22.19
N ARG A 164 14.01 19.29 23.02
CA ARG A 164 13.67 19.13 24.43
C ARG A 164 14.79 19.61 25.36
N LYS A 165 15.03 20.93 25.37
CA LYS A 165 15.39 21.78 26.54
C LYS A 165 15.05 23.22 26.10
N HIS A 166 14.16 24.00 26.70
CA HIS A 166 13.89 24.29 28.09
C HIS A 166 12.43 24.73 28.26
N GLU A 167 11.67 24.06 29.14
CA GLU A 167 10.71 24.75 29.99
C GLU A 167 11.01 24.30 31.43
N GLY A 168 11.16 25.27 32.33
CA GLY A 168 11.18 25.08 33.77
C GLY A 168 12.51 25.43 34.45
N ALA A 169 12.55 26.61 35.08
CA ALA A 169 12.96 26.84 36.49
C ALA A 169 13.76 28.14 36.68
N SER A 170 13.04 29.23 36.95
CA SER A 170 13.22 30.17 38.08
C SER A 170 12.65 31.54 37.72
#